data_AF-A0A818B4D3-F1
#
_entry.id   AF-A0A818B4D3-F1
#
_cell.length_a   1.000
_cell.length_b   1.000
_cell.length_c   1.000
_cell.angle_alpha   90.00
_cell.angle_beta   90.00
_cell.angle_gamma   90.00
#
_symmetry.space_group_name_H-M   'P 1'
#
loop_
_entity.id
_entity.type
_entity.pdbx_description
1 polymer ?
#
loop_
_entity_poly.entity_id
_entity_poly.type
_entity_poly.pdbx_seq_one_letter_code
_entity_poly.pdbx_strand_id
1 'polypeptide(L)'
;MTIKTQRKIFFSLLNELNSSTRLISYLQNTMSNDKDTDYVLINNCSFLLYAIFQILNDLRVKLIDNDLETYQNTLLTLFITFINEYFIKKEHLRVNEKQNDILIKEILYFIWNITDKTLTIPIFININCPQICLQWLSLSYLNSYEYKCIIGILNNIARHDNGAIILNKFDCAKIVHQFKNEVLNINIDFIINKDIRSVISLLLDLILILVVDPDELYADEINNGT
;
A
#
# COMPACT_ATOMS: atom_id res chain seq x y z
N MET A 1 23.38 9.47 -13.79
CA MET A 1 23.01 8.14 -14.35
C MET A 1 21.94 8.34 -15.42
N THR A 2 22.02 7.68 -16.57
CA THR A 2 21.02 7.88 -17.65
C THR A 2 19.69 7.18 -17.31
N ILE A 3 18.57 7.66 -17.86
CA ILE A 3 17.25 7.00 -17.71
C ILE A 3 17.30 5.54 -18.16
N LYS A 4 18.01 5.26 -19.26
CA LYS A 4 18.22 3.90 -19.77
C LYS A 4 18.95 3.01 -18.75
N THR A 5 19.95 3.55 -18.06
CA THR A 5 20.68 2.83 -17.00
C THR A 5 19.78 2.59 -15.78
N GLN A 6 19.03 3.61 -15.34
CA GLN A 6 18.08 3.47 -14.23
C GLN A 6 17.05 2.37 -14.48
N ARG A 7 16.45 2.37 -15.67
CA ARG A 7 15.49 1.32 -16.09
C ARG A 7 16.11 -0.06 -16.08
N LYS A 8 17.32 -0.22 -16.62
CA LYS A 8 18.02 -1.51 -16.60
C LYS A 8 18.24 -2.03 -15.19
N ILE A 9 18.69 -1.18 -14.26
CA ILE A 9 18.89 -1.56 -12.86
C ILE A 9 17.55 -1.94 -12.23
N PHE A 10 16.51 -1.13 -12.44
CA PHE A 10 15.17 -1.36 -11.90
C PHE A 10 14.63 -2.74 -12.30
N PHE A 11 14.58 -3.05 -13.60
CA PHE A 11 14.08 -4.34 -14.07
C PHE A 11 15.01 -5.50 -13.76
N SER A 12 16.32 -5.28 -13.67
CA SER A 12 17.25 -6.31 -13.19
C SER A 12 16.93 -6.70 -11.76
N LEU A 13 16.67 -5.74 -10.87
CA LEU A 13 16.32 -6.01 -9.48
C LEU A 13 14.95 -6.72 -9.38
N LEU A 14 13.94 -6.30 -10.15
CA LEU A 14 12.66 -6.99 -10.18
C LEU A 14 12.78 -8.43 -10.70
N ASN A 15 13.64 -8.68 -11.70
CA ASN A 15 13.94 -10.03 -12.18
C ASN A 15 14.58 -10.90 -11.08
N GLU A 16 15.53 -10.35 -10.34
CA GLU A 16 16.15 -11.08 -9.22
C GLU A 16 15.12 -11.40 -8.13
N LEU A 17 14.24 -10.46 -7.78
CA LEU A 17 13.15 -10.71 -6.85
C LEU A 17 12.21 -11.81 -7.34
N ASN A 18 11.82 -11.76 -8.62
CA ASN A 18 10.84 -12.67 -9.22
C ASN A 18 11.40 -14.06 -9.57
N SER A 19 12.72 -14.24 -9.57
CA SER A 19 13.37 -15.53 -9.86
C SER A 19 14.04 -16.16 -8.64
N SER A 20 14.28 -15.39 -7.57
CA SER A 20 14.89 -15.90 -6.36
C SER A 20 13.91 -16.73 -5.53
N THR A 21 14.03 -18.06 -5.62
CA THR A 21 13.25 -19.02 -4.82
C THR A 21 13.31 -18.69 -3.33
N ARG A 22 14.47 -18.25 -2.83
CA ARG A 22 14.67 -17.90 -1.42
C ARG A 22 13.87 -16.67 -1.01
N LEU A 23 13.88 -15.61 -1.82
CA LEU A 23 13.13 -14.38 -1.52
C LEU A 23 11.62 -14.60 -1.68
N ILE A 24 11.21 -15.33 -2.71
CA ILE A 24 9.81 -15.72 -2.90
C ILE A 24 9.32 -16.57 -1.73
N SER A 25 10.09 -17.57 -1.31
CA SER A 25 9.72 -18.41 -0.17
C SER A 25 9.62 -17.59 1.12
N TYR A 26 10.48 -16.59 1.31
CA TYR A 26 10.39 -15.67 2.44
C TYR A 26 9.11 -14.81 2.40
N LEU A 27 8.73 -14.31 1.22
CA LEU A 27 7.50 -13.54 1.03
C LEU A 27 6.23 -14.41 1.15
N GLN A 28 6.30 -15.70 0.81
CA GLN A 28 5.19 -16.65 0.88
C GLN A 28 5.02 -17.30 2.26
N ASN A 29 6.12 -17.72 2.89
CA ASN A 29 6.11 -18.43 4.16
C ASN A 29 6.25 -17.42 5.29
N THR A 30 5.23 -16.57 5.43
CA THR A 30 5.24 -15.50 6.41
C THR A 30 5.66 -15.96 7.77
N MET A 31 6.76 -15.38 8.29
CA MET A 31 7.15 -15.37 9.70
C MET A 31 6.62 -16.62 10.41
N SER A 32 6.95 -17.80 9.89
CA SER A 32 6.35 -19.04 10.36
C SER A 32 6.79 -19.18 11.80
N ASN A 33 5.82 -19.18 12.73
CA ASN A 33 6.04 -19.41 14.15
C ASN A 33 6.63 -20.79 14.45
N ASP A 34 6.91 -21.59 13.41
CA ASP A 34 7.72 -22.77 13.52
C ASP A 34 9.09 -22.37 14.07
N LYS A 35 9.33 -22.83 15.29
CA LYS A 35 10.58 -22.73 16.04
C LYS A 35 11.79 -23.29 15.29
N ASP A 36 11.58 -23.89 14.12
CA ASP A 36 12.57 -24.48 13.24
C ASP A 36 12.93 -23.60 12.02
N THR A 37 12.30 -22.43 11.86
CA THR A 37 12.68 -21.48 10.79
C THR A 37 13.96 -20.75 11.20
N ASP A 38 15.05 -20.94 10.45
CA ASP A 38 16.36 -20.36 10.76
C ASP A 38 16.28 -18.82 10.87
N TYR A 39 16.39 -18.30 12.09
CA TYR A 39 16.31 -16.87 12.40
C TYR A 39 17.32 -16.04 11.58
N VAL A 40 18.49 -16.62 11.28
CA VAL A 40 19.52 -15.98 10.45
C VAL A 40 19.06 -15.85 9.01
N LEU A 41 18.32 -16.83 8.49
CA LEU A 41 17.75 -16.81 7.15
C LEU A 41 16.72 -15.68 6.99
N ILE A 42 15.80 -15.55 7.96
CA ILE A 42 14.75 -14.52 8.01
C ILE A 42 15.37 -13.11 7.99
N ASN A 43 16.33 -12.85 8.88
CA ASN A 43 16.96 -11.53 8.98
C ASN A 43 17.73 -11.14 7.71
N ASN A 44 18.42 -12.09 7.09
CA ASN A 44 19.16 -11.85 5.85
C ASN A 44 18.22 -11.53 4.68
N CYS A 45 17.10 -12.24 4.56
CA CYS A 45 16.10 -11.97 3.54
C CYS A 45 15.42 -10.61 3.75
N SER A 46 15.03 -10.30 4.99
CA SER A 46 14.42 -9.00 5.35
C SER A 46 15.36 -7.84 5.00
N PHE A 47 16.64 -7.94 5.38
CA PHE A 47 17.64 -6.91 5.08
C PHE A 47 17.89 -6.75 3.58
N LEU A 48 18.03 -7.85 2.85
CA LEU A 48 18.25 -7.81 1.40
C LEU A 48 17.05 -7.18 0.68
N LEU A 49 15.82 -7.57 1.04
CA LEU A 49 14.62 -6.97 0.47
C LEU A 49 14.57 -5.48 0.78
N TYR A 50 14.85 -5.07 2.01
CA TYR A 50 14.90 -3.67 2.40
C TYR A 50 15.88 -2.88 1.50
N ALA A 51 17.11 -3.37 1.34
CA ALA A 51 18.10 -2.74 0.48
C ALA A 51 17.64 -2.65 -0.99
N ILE A 52 16.99 -3.71 -1.51
CA ILE A 52 16.44 -3.71 -2.86
C ILE A 52 15.36 -2.64 -3.00
N PHE A 53 14.40 -2.56 -2.07
CA PHE A 53 13.32 -1.59 -2.14
C PHE A 53 13.80 -0.15 -1.98
N GLN A 54 14.82 0.11 -1.16
CA GLN A 54 15.45 1.44 -1.11
C GLN A 54 15.97 1.85 -2.49
N ILE A 55 16.69 0.95 -3.17
CA ILE A 55 17.20 1.23 -4.52
C ILE A 55 16.02 1.45 -5.50
N LEU A 56 15.01 0.58 -5.48
CA LEU A 56 13.84 0.72 -6.35
C LEU A 56 13.12 2.06 -6.16
N ASN A 57 12.95 2.49 -4.90
CA ASN A 57 12.31 3.75 -4.54
C ASN A 57 13.15 4.98 -4.95
N ASP A 58 14.47 4.90 -4.84
CA ASP A 58 15.39 5.98 -5.23
C ASP A 58 15.52 6.16 -6.74
N LEU A 59 15.35 5.09 -7.52
CA LEU A 59 15.47 5.17 -8.98
C LEU A 59 14.41 6.07 -9.61
N ARG A 60 13.30 6.39 -8.90
CA ARG A 60 12.23 7.35 -9.30
C ARG A 60 11.89 7.28 -10.79
N VAL A 61 11.82 6.07 -11.35
CA VAL A 61 11.71 5.88 -12.79
C VAL A 61 10.31 6.32 -13.21
N LYS A 62 10.20 7.55 -13.73
CA LYS A 62 8.91 8.14 -14.17
C LYS A 62 8.26 7.42 -15.35
N LEU A 63 9.02 6.56 -16.04
CA LEU A 63 8.62 5.84 -17.24
C LEU A 63 8.66 4.33 -16.96
N ILE A 64 7.60 3.83 -16.34
CA ILE A 64 7.39 2.39 -16.21
C ILE A 64 6.40 2.00 -17.31
N ASP A 65 6.95 1.51 -18.40
CA ASP A 65 6.21 1.00 -19.55
C ASP A 65 5.62 -0.38 -19.24
N ASN A 66 4.89 -0.93 -20.21
CA ASN A 66 4.26 -2.27 -20.28
C ASN A 66 5.11 -3.42 -19.69
N ASP A 67 6.42 -3.27 -19.55
CA ASP A 67 7.34 -4.26 -18.97
C ASP A 67 6.99 -4.69 -17.53
N LEU A 68 6.21 -3.88 -16.79
CA LEU A 68 5.67 -4.35 -15.50
C LEU A 68 4.75 -5.57 -15.67
N GLU A 69 4.08 -5.72 -16.82
CA GLU A 69 3.14 -6.80 -17.19
C GLU A 69 3.62 -8.20 -16.82
N THR A 70 4.90 -8.44 -17.03
CA THR A 70 5.51 -9.74 -16.76
C THR A 70 5.60 -10.08 -15.26
N TYR A 71 5.57 -9.08 -14.35
CA TYR A 71 5.67 -9.28 -12.91
C TYR A 71 4.32 -9.17 -12.17
N GLN A 72 3.28 -8.71 -12.88
CA GLN A 72 2.05 -8.13 -12.31
C GLN A 72 1.30 -9.07 -11.38
N ASN A 73 1.08 -10.32 -11.80
CA ASN A 73 0.22 -11.22 -11.04
C ASN A 73 0.95 -11.95 -9.92
N THR A 74 2.26 -12.19 -10.05
CA THR A 74 2.99 -12.95 -9.05
C THR A 74 3.58 -12.03 -8.00
N LEU A 75 4.42 -11.08 -8.41
CA LEU A 75 5.24 -10.32 -7.47
C LEU A 75 4.43 -9.26 -6.69
N LEU A 76 3.50 -8.55 -7.36
CA LEU A 76 2.65 -7.58 -6.67
C LEU A 76 1.63 -8.25 -5.74
N THR A 77 1.06 -9.38 -6.16
CA THR A 77 0.22 -10.21 -5.27
C THR A 77 1.02 -10.65 -4.04
N LEU A 78 2.25 -11.13 -4.22
CA LEU A 78 3.11 -11.51 -3.11
C LEU A 78 3.36 -10.35 -2.15
N PHE A 79 3.62 -9.14 -2.65
CA PHE A 79 3.82 -7.98 -1.79
C PHE A 79 2.57 -7.60 -1.00
N ILE A 80 1.40 -7.57 -1.65
CA ILE A 80 0.13 -7.26 -0.98
C ILE A 80 -0.21 -8.33 0.07
N THR A 81 -0.07 -9.61 -0.26
CA THR A 81 -0.28 -10.72 0.68
C THR A 81 0.68 -10.64 1.87
N PHE A 82 1.97 -10.38 1.61
CA PHE A 82 2.99 -10.25 2.66
C PHE A 82 2.66 -9.10 3.63
N ILE A 83 2.26 -7.93 3.12
CA ILE A 83 1.84 -6.79 3.96
C ILE A 83 0.59 -7.14 4.75
N ASN A 84 -0.39 -7.77 4.12
CA ASN A 84 -1.65 -8.13 4.77
C ASN A 84 -1.42 -9.07 5.96
N GLU A 85 -0.65 -10.13 5.75
CA GLU A 85 -0.30 -11.10 6.79
C GLU A 85 0.55 -10.46 7.90
N TYR A 86 1.45 -9.55 7.55
CA TYR A 86 2.20 -8.76 8.53
C TYR A 86 1.27 -7.90 9.39
N PHE A 87 0.33 -7.17 8.80
CA PHE A 87 -0.62 -6.34 9.54
C PHE A 87 -1.53 -7.17 10.46
N ILE A 88 -2.04 -8.31 10.02
CA ILE A 88 -2.82 -9.23 10.87
C ILE A 88 -1.98 -9.74 12.05
N LYS A 89 -0.72 -10.14 11.81
CA LYS A 89 0.17 -10.62 12.88
C LYS A 89 0.53 -9.51 13.87
N LYS A 90 0.75 -8.29 13.38
CA LYS A 90 1.07 -7.10 14.20
C LYS A 90 -0.03 -6.80 15.22
N GLU A 91 -1.30 -7.02 14.86
CA GLU A 91 -2.44 -6.90 15.78
C GLU A 91 -2.32 -7.86 16.97
N HIS A 92 -2.01 -9.14 16.68
CA HIS A 92 -2.08 -10.21 17.67
C HIS A 92 -0.84 -10.33 18.54
N LEU A 93 0.36 -10.00 18.02
CA LEU A 93 1.60 -10.44 18.64
C LEU A 93 2.27 -9.42 19.57
N ARG A 94 1.94 -8.13 19.55
CA ARG A 94 2.73 -7.08 20.26
C ARG A 94 4.25 -7.24 20.04
N VAL A 95 4.66 -7.87 18.94
CA VAL A 95 6.06 -8.22 18.69
C VAL A 95 6.73 -6.99 18.07
N ASN A 96 7.75 -6.47 18.77
CA ASN A 96 8.63 -5.41 18.32
C ASN A 96 9.60 -5.91 17.23
N GLU A 97 9.09 -6.33 16.08
CA GLU A 97 9.91 -6.64 14.91
C GLU A 97 10.23 -5.37 14.12
N LYS A 98 11.02 -4.47 14.73
CA LYS A 98 11.40 -3.17 14.15
C LYS A 98 11.96 -3.26 12.73
N GLN A 99 12.61 -4.37 12.38
CA GLN A 99 13.18 -4.56 11.04
C GLN A 99 12.10 -4.80 9.98
N ASN A 100 11.06 -5.59 10.32
CA ASN A 100 9.95 -5.83 9.40
C ASN A 100 9.06 -4.59 9.27
N ASP A 101 8.91 -3.78 10.32
CA ASP A 101 8.26 -2.46 10.22
C ASP A 101 8.93 -1.58 9.13
N ILE A 102 10.27 -1.57 9.09
CA ILE A 102 11.02 -0.77 8.11
C ILE A 102 10.84 -1.34 6.70
N LEU A 103 10.97 -2.66 6.52
CA LEU A 103 10.77 -3.31 5.22
C LEU A 103 9.35 -3.03 4.69
N ILE A 104 8.32 -3.21 5.52
CA ILE A 104 6.92 -3.01 5.14
C ILE A 104 6.67 -1.59 4.68
N LYS A 105 7.27 -0.59 5.32
CA LYS A 105 7.20 0.81 4.88
C LYS A 105 7.79 1.01 3.48
N GLU A 106 8.93 0.40 3.20
CA GLU A 106 9.57 0.50 1.87
C GLU A 106 8.75 -0.20 0.78
N ILE A 107 8.14 -1.36 1.08
CA ILE A 107 7.24 -2.07 0.15
C ILE A 107 5.97 -1.24 -0.09
N LEU A 108 5.33 -0.71 0.97
CA LEU A 108 4.14 0.15 0.83
C LEU A 108 4.44 1.41 0.01
N TYR A 109 5.59 2.04 0.24
CA TYR A 109 6.00 3.21 -0.52
C TYR A 109 6.27 2.86 -1.98
N PHE A 110 6.90 1.72 -2.25
CA PHE A 110 7.08 1.20 -3.61
C PHE A 110 5.73 1.00 -4.31
N ILE A 111 4.77 0.32 -3.65
CA ILE A 111 3.42 0.09 -4.18
C ILE A 111 2.74 1.43 -4.47
N TRP A 112 2.77 2.38 -3.54
CA TRP A 112 2.20 3.71 -3.73
C TRP A 112 2.80 4.40 -4.97
N ASN A 113 4.13 4.37 -5.15
CA ASN A 113 4.78 4.98 -6.30
C ASN A 113 4.37 4.35 -7.64
N ILE A 114 4.25 3.01 -7.70
CA ILE A 114 3.87 2.33 -8.94
C ILE A 114 2.38 2.49 -9.25
N THR A 115 1.51 2.58 -8.24
CA THR A 115 0.05 2.79 -8.43
C THR A 115 -0.31 4.13 -9.08
N ASP A 116 0.57 5.14 -9.05
CA ASP A 116 0.35 6.41 -9.76
C ASP A 116 0.36 6.25 -11.29
N LYS A 117 0.79 5.09 -11.81
CA LYS A 117 0.83 4.80 -13.24
C LYS A 117 -0.48 4.17 -13.70
N THR A 118 -1.20 4.84 -14.61
CA THR A 118 -2.46 4.36 -15.22
C THR A 118 -2.42 2.91 -15.67
N LEU A 119 -1.31 2.47 -16.28
CA LEU A 119 -1.15 1.09 -16.79
C LEU A 119 -1.14 0.03 -15.68
N THR A 120 -0.84 0.41 -14.44
CA THR A 120 -0.79 -0.52 -13.31
C THR A 120 -2.14 -0.73 -12.63
N ILE A 121 -3.10 0.15 -12.88
CA ILE A 121 -4.40 0.17 -12.21
C ILE A 121 -5.20 -1.12 -12.43
N PRO A 122 -5.29 -1.68 -13.66
CA PRO A 122 -5.96 -2.95 -13.88
C PRO A 122 -5.36 -4.09 -13.03
N ILE A 123 -4.05 -4.06 -12.80
CA ILE A 123 -3.36 -5.06 -11.97
C ILE A 123 -3.85 -4.98 -10.54
N PHE A 124 -3.80 -3.78 -9.97
CA PHE A 124 -4.16 -3.55 -8.58
C PHE A 124 -5.60 -3.92 -8.31
N ILE A 125 -6.47 -3.62 -9.27
CA ILE A 125 -7.86 -4.08 -9.28
C ILE A 125 -7.93 -5.62 -9.29
N ASN A 126 -7.22 -6.29 -10.20
CA ASN A 126 -7.26 -7.75 -10.33
C ASN A 126 -6.77 -8.51 -9.10
N ILE A 127 -5.78 -7.97 -8.38
CA ILE A 127 -5.27 -8.57 -7.12
C ILE A 127 -6.07 -8.13 -5.89
N ASN A 128 -7.22 -7.47 -6.10
CA ASN A 128 -8.11 -6.98 -5.05
C ASN A 128 -7.47 -5.98 -4.06
N CYS A 129 -6.43 -5.28 -4.51
CA CYS A 129 -5.74 -4.25 -3.72
C CYS A 129 -6.69 -3.17 -3.18
N PRO A 130 -7.71 -2.66 -3.92
CA PRO A 130 -8.63 -1.65 -3.38
C PRO A 130 -9.35 -2.11 -2.12
N GLN A 131 -9.92 -3.33 -2.13
CA GLN A 131 -10.64 -3.86 -0.99
C GLN A 131 -9.71 -4.09 0.21
N ILE A 132 -8.52 -4.63 -0.04
CA ILE A 132 -7.51 -4.89 1.00
C ILE A 132 -7.06 -3.56 1.65
N CYS A 133 -6.79 -2.52 0.84
CA CYS A 133 -6.43 -1.20 1.36
C CYS A 133 -7.55 -0.58 2.21
N LEU A 134 -8.81 -0.72 1.78
CA LEU A 134 -9.97 -0.27 2.56
C LEU A 134 -10.09 -1.02 3.90
N GLN A 135 -9.85 -2.33 3.91
CA GLN A 135 -9.79 -3.12 5.14
C GLN A 135 -8.68 -2.62 6.07
N TRP A 136 -7.50 -2.29 5.54
CA TRP A 136 -6.39 -1.77 6.35
C TRP A 136 -6.70 -0.43 7.02
N LEU A 137 -7.61 0.40 6.48
CA LEU A 137 -8.04 1.63 7.15
C LEU A 137 -8.73 1.36 8.50
N SER A 138 -9.36 0.20 8.69
CA SER A 138 -9.99 -0.19 9.95
C SER A 138 -8.99 -0.59 11.06
N LEU A 139 -7.72 -0.80 10.70
CA LEU A 139 -6.69 -1.30 11.63
C LEU A 139 -6.12 -0.15 12.48
N SER A 140 -6.75 0.15 13.61
CA SER A 140 -6.45 1.32 14.47
C SER A 140 -5.00 1.45 14.99
N TYR A 141 -4.20 0.38 14.92
CA TYR A 141 -2.83 0.33 15.42
C TYR A 141 -1.76 0.69 14.37
N LEU A 142 -2.15 0.97 13.12
CA LEU A 142 -1.22 1.46 12.11
C LEU A 142 -0.77 2.89 12.42
N ASN A 143 0.45 3.23 12.01
CA ASN A 143 0.99 4.58 12.14
C ASN A 143 0.60 5.48 10.95
N SER A 144 0.76 6.79 11.15
CA SER A 144 0.42 7.82 10.18
C SER A 144 1.11 7.67 8.82
N TYR A 145 2.33 7.12 8.79
CA TYR A 145 3.04 6.85 7.54
C TYR A 145 2.43 5.67 6.76
N GLU A 146 2.12 4.58 7.45
CA GLU A 146 1.42 3.43 6.85
C GLU A 146 0.09 3.88 6.25
N TYR A 147 -0.73 4.61 7.02
CA TYR A 147 -1.98 5.18 6.52
C TYR A 147 -1.79 6.13 5.34
N LYS A 148 -0.76 7.00 5.37
CA LYS A 148 -0.47 7.89 4.25
C LYS A 148 -0.22 7.12 2.95
N CYS A 149 0.54 6.03 3.01
CA CYS A 149 0.79 5.19 1.84
C CYS A 149 -0.48 4.49 1.35
N ILE A 150 -1.26 3.90 2.27
CA ILE A 150 -2.52 3.20 1.96
C ILE A 150 -3.52 4.15 1.28
N ILE A 151 -3.71 5.34 1.85
CA ILE A 151 -4.60 6.37 1.31
C ILE A 151 -4.07 6.93 -0.01
N GLY A 152 -2.75 7.06 -0.14
CA GLY A 152 -2.10 7.40 -1.41
C GLY A 152 -2.37 6.39 -2.52
N ILE A 153 -2.33 5.09 -2.21
CA ILE A 153 -2.68 3.99 -3.13
C ILE A 153 -4.17 4.10 -3.53
N LEU A 154 -5.06 4.24 -2.55
CA LEU A 154 -6.51 4.39 -2.80
C LEU A 154 -6.81 5.61 -3.67
N ASN A 155 -6.19 6.75 -3.40
CA ASN A 155 -6.34 7.97 -4.19
C ASN A 155 -5.85 7.79 -5.63
N ASN A 156 -4.70 7.13 -5.82
CA ASN A 156 -4.21 6.82 -7.16
C ASN A 156 -5.18 5.92 -7.92
N ILE A 157 -5.77 4.92 -7.26
CA ILE A 157 -6.80 4.05 -7.86
C ILE A 157 -8.07 4.86 -8.19
N ALA A 158 -8.55 5.70 -7.27
CA ALA A 158 -9.76 6.50 -7.43
C ALA A 158 -9.69 7.49 -8.60
N ARG A 159 -8.49 7.96 -8.97
CA ARG A 159 -8.29 8.87 -10.11
C ARG A 159 -8.58 8.26 -11.48
N HIS A 160 -8.91 6.97 -11.54
CA HIS A 160 -9.22 6.26 -12.77
C HIS A 160 -10.65 5.70 -12.72
N ASP A 161 -11.41 5.85 -13.81
CA ASP A 161 -12.84 5.50 -13.87
C ASP A 161 -13.14 4.09 -13.33
N ASN A 162 -12.42 3.07 -13.82
CA ASN A 162 -12.59 1.69 -13.34
C ASN A 162 -12.24 1.53 -11.86
N GLY A 163 -11.25 2.28 -11.37
CA GLY A 163 -10.85 2.27 -9.97
C GLY A 163 -11.91 2.92 -9.08
N ALA A 164 -12.44 4.08 -9.48
CA ALA A 164 -13.55 4.76 -8.79
C ALA A 164 -14.80 3.87 -8.71
N ILE A 165 -15.20 3.25 -9.83
CA ILE A 165 -16.35 2.33 -9.88
C ILE A 165 -16.16 1.18 -8.88
N ILE A 166 -14.97 0.60 -8.80
CA ILE A 166 -14.69 -0.52 -7.91
C ILE A 166 -14.65 -0.08 -6.44
N LEU A 167 -14.06 1.08 -6.15
CA LEU A 167 -14.07 1.64 -4.80
C LEU A 167 -15.50 1.93 -4.33
N ASN A 168 -16.36 2.46 -5.20
CA ASN A 168 -17.76 2.67 -4.86
C ASN A 168 -18.47 1.35 -4.51
N LYS A 169 -18.24 0.29 -5.30
CA LYS A 169 -18.75 -1.07 -5.02
C LYS A 169 -18.29 -1.66 -3.69
N PHE A 170 -17.19 -1.17 -3.12
CA PHE A 170 -16.64 -1.61 -1.83
C PHE A 170 -17.00 -0.67 -0.67
N ASP A 171 -18.06 0.12 -0.80
CA ASP A 171 -18.53 1.07 0.22
C ASP A 171 -17.43 2.06 0.66
N CYS A 172 -16.56 2.47 -0.27
CA CYS A 172 -15.38 3.29 0.04
C CYS A 172 -15.75 4.57 0.79
N ALA A 173 -16.83 5.25 0.39
CA ALA A 173 -17.28 6.49 1.05
C ALA A 173 -17.56 6.26 2.54
N LYS A 174 -18.35 5.23 2.86
CA LYS A 174 -18.68 4.84 4.25
C LYS A 174 -17.41 4.53 5.05
N ILE A 175 -16.49 3.75 4.50
CA ILE A 175 -15.23 3.38 5.17
C ILE A 175 -14.35 4.62 5.40
N VAL A 176 -14.28 5.54 4.43
CA VAL A 176 -13.52 6.79 4.56
C VAL A 176 -14.12 7.69 5.65
N HIS A 177 -15.45 7.81 5.72
CA HIS A 177 -16.11 8.57 6.79
C HIS A 177 -15.85 7.95 8.17
N GLN A 178 -15.93 6.63 8.28
CA GLN A 178 -15.56 5.90 9.51
C GLN A 178 -14.11 6.17 9.90
N PHE A 179 -13.16 6.05 8.97
CA PHE A 179 -11.74 6.33 9.22
C PHE A 179 -11.50 7.77 9.72
N LYS A 180 -12.16 8.76 9.10
CA LYS A 180 -12.05 10.17 9.53
C LYS A 180 -12.49 10.34 10.98
N ASN A 181 -13.61 9.73 11.34
CA ASN A 181 -14.23 9.89 12.66
C ASN A 181 -13.51 9.10 13.75
N GLU A 182 -13.11 7.87 13.46
CA GLU A 182 -12.63 6.92 14.48
C GLU A 182 -11.10 6.91 14.60
N VAL A 183 -10.37 7.25 13.52
CA VAL A 183 -8.91 7.17 13.48
C VAL A 183 -8.28 8.55 13.30
N LEU A 184 -8.58 9.26 12.20
CA LEU A 184 -7.85 10.48 11.82
C LEU A 184 -7.96 11.59 12.87
N ASN A 185 -9.14 11.75 13.48
CA ASN A 185 -9.43 12.82 14.44
C ASN A 185 -9.06 12.47 15.89
N ILE A 186 -8.81 11.19 16.18
CA ILE A 186 -8.66 10.69 17.56
C ILE A 186 -7.25 10.14 17.82
N ASN A 187 -6.59 9.54 16.81
CA ASN A 187 -5.28 8.93 16.98
C ASN A 187 -4.19 9.98 17.26
N ILE A 188 -3.44 9.78 18.36
CA ILE A 188 -2.43 10.70 18.84
C ILE A 188 -1.32 10.98 17.82
N ASP A 189 -0.99 10.01 16.98
CA ASP A 189 0.03 10.17 15.95
C ASP A 189 -0.37 11.26 14.92
N PHE A 190 -1.65 11.36 14.57
CA PHE A 190 -2.18 12.42 13.70
C PHE A 190 -2.36 13.76 14.41
N ILE A 191 -2.62 13.74 15.72
CA ILE A 191 -2.69 14.97 16.53
C ILE A 191 -1.31 15.63 16.60
N ILE A 192 -0.26 14.83 16.73
CA ILE A 192 1.13 15.29 16.75
C ILE A 192 1.60 15.68 15.34
N ASN A 193 1.38 14.82 14.33
CA ASN A 193 1.82 15.04 12.95
C ASN A 193 0.78 15.79 12.10
N LYS A 194 0.54 17.07 12.42
CA LYS A 194 -0.47 17.92 11.76
C LYS A 194 -0.31 18.01 10.24
N ASP A 195 0.92 18.02 9.74
CA ASP A 195 1.19 18.07 8.29
C ASP A 195 0.72 16.78 7.59
N ILE A 196 1.03 15.62 8.19
CA ILE A 196 0.60 14.32 7.65
C ILE A 196 -0.92 14.21 7.71
N ARG A 197 -1.53 14.61 8.84
CA ARG A 197 -2.99 14.65 8.99
C ARG A 197 -3.65 15.49 7.90
N SER A 198 -3.10 16.66 7.59
CA SER A 198 -3.64 17.56 6.55
C SER A 198 -3.55 16.93 5.16
N VAL A 199 -2.40 16.31 4.84
CA VAL A 199 -2.22 15.59 3.56
C VAL A 199 -3.22 14.44 3.45
N ILE A 200 -3.38 13.64 4.50
CA ILE A 200 -4.33 12.54 4.52
C ILE A 200 -5.76 13.03 4.38
N SER A 201 -6.16 14.08 5.12
CA SER A 201 -7.50 14.65 5.00
C SER A 201 -7.79 15.06 3.55
N LEU A 202 -6.87 15.78 2.92
CA LEU A 202 -6.99 16.21 1.52
C LEU A 202 -7.15 15.00 0.58
N LEU A 203 -6.32 13.97 0.74
CA LEU A 203 -6.41 12.78 -0.11
C LEU A 203 -7.74 12.04 0.07
N LEU A 204 -8.27 11.98 1.30
CA LEU A 204 -9.58 11.38 1.56
C LEU A 204 -10.71 12.20 0.96
N ASP A 205 -10.63 13.54 1.02
CA ASP A 205 -11.61 14.42 0.37
C ASP A 205 -11.60 14.22 -1.15
N LEU A 206 -10.41 14.13 -1.76
CA LEU A 206 -10.27 13.82 -3.18
C LEU A 206 -10.84 12.45 -3.54
N ILE A 207 -10.59 11.42 -2.74
CA ILE A 207 -11.20 10.09 -2.95
C ILE A 207 -12.73 10.19 -2.93
N LEU A 208 -13.32 10.87 -1.95
CA LEU A 208 -14.78 11.02 -1.86
C LEU A 208 -15.34 11.72 -3.10
N ILE A 209 -14.73 12.81 -3.54
CA ILE A 209 -15.15 13.54 -4.76
C ILE A 209 -15.08 12.64 -6.01
N LEU A 210 -14.10 11.74 -6.08
CA LEU A 210 -13.89 10.87 -7.23
C LEU A 210 -14.81 9.64 -7.23
N VAL A 211 -15.27 9.19 -6.07
CA VAL A 211 -15.97 7.91 -5.90
C VAL A 211 -17.48 8.08 -5.69
N VAL A 212 -17.89 9.17 -5.05
CA VAL A 212 -19.29 9.47 -4.77
C VAL A 212 -19.91 10.19 -5.97
N ASP A 213 -21.09 9.75 -6.39
CA ASP A 213 -21.85 10.47 -7.43
C ASP A 213 -22.15 11.88 -6.90
N PRO A 214 -21.91 12.96 -7.68
CA PRO A 214 -22.23 14.32 -7.26
C PRO A 214 -23.61 14.47 -6.59
N ASP A 215 -24.61 13.71 -7.05
CA ASP A 215 -25.97 13.77 -6.50
C ASP A 215 -26.09 13.20 -5.06
N GLU A 216 -25.20 12.29 -4.65
CA GLU A 216 -25.15 11.73 -3.29
C GLU A 216 -24.44 12.68 -2.30
N LEU A 217 -23.47 13.49 -2.76
CA LEU A 217 -22.78 14.48 -1.93
C LEU A 217 -23.74 15.58 -1.41
N TYR A 218 -24.72 15.98 -2.22
CA TYR A 218 -25.72 16.98 -1.82
C TYR A 218 -26.83 16.40 -0.92
N ALA A 219 -27.08 15.08 -0.97
CA ALA A 219 -28.09 14.45 -0.13
C ALA A 219 -27.68 14.43 1.35
N ASP A 220 -26.38 14.29 1.65
CA ASP A 220 -25.86 14.33 3.02
C ASP A 220 -25.81 15.75 3.61
N GLU A 221 -25.63 16.80 2.78
CA GLU A 221 -25.75 18.20 3.23
C GLU A 221 -27.20 18.58 3.56
N ILE A 222 -28.17 18.08 2.78
CA ILE A 222 -29.61 18.31 3.03
C ILE A 222 -30.09 17.56 4.29
N ASN A 223 -29.54 16.38 4.58
CA ASN A 223 -29.93 15.57 5.74
C ASN A 223 -29.19 15.92 7.04
N ASN A 224 -27.98 16.49 6.96
CA ASN A 224 -27.21 16.90 8.15
C ASN A 224 -27.34 18.38 8.51
N GLY A 225 -28.18 19.15 7.81
CA GLY A 225 -28.71 20.43 8.27
C GLY A 225 -27.65 21.43 8.77
N THR A 226 -26.99 22.09 7.83
CA THR A 226 -26.49 23.46 8.01
C THR A 226 -27.31 24.42 7.19
#